data_AF-A0A8J7S838-F1
#
_entry.id   AF-A0A8J7S838-F1
#
_cell.length_a   1.000
_cell.length_b   1.000
_cell.length_c   1.000
_cell.angle_alpha   90.00
_cell.angle_beta   90.00
_cell.angle_gamma   90.00
#
_symmetry.space_group_name_H-M   'P 1'
#
loop_
_entity.id
_entity.type
_entity.pdbx_description
1 polymer ?
#
loop_
_entity_poly.entity_id
_entity_poly.type
_entity_poly.pdbx_seq_one_letter_code
_entity_poly.pdbx_strand_id
1 'polypeptide(L)' 'MRYEWDENKRRGNVDKHGVDFSAVYGFDWESALVVVDKRRAYGEKRYGQCQGD' A
#
# COMPACT_ATOMS: atom_id res chain seq x y z
N MET A 1 14.41 -4.96 5.23
CA MET A 1 13.16 -5.43 4.60
C MET A 1 13.34 -5.37 3.09
N ARG A 2 12.91 -6.39 2.33
CA ARG A 2 12.95 -6.36 0.85
C ARG A 2 11.54 -6.11 0.33
N TYR A 3 11.39 -5.11 -0.52
CA TYR A 3 10.12 -4.74 -1.13
C TYR A 3 10.11 -5.10 -2.61
N GLU A 4 8.98 -5.59 -3.09
CA GLU A 4 8.78 -6.01 -4.48
C GLU A 4 7.44 -5.47 -4.98
N TRP A 5 7.43 -5.00 -6.22
CA TRP A 5 6.23 -4.55 -6.91
C TRP A 5 6.42 -4.66 -8.43
N ASP A 6 5.31 -4.65 -9.16
CA ASP A 6 5.32 -4.49 -10.61
C ASP A 6 5.55 -3.01 -10.98
N GLU A 7 6.41 -2.79 -11.97
CA GLU A 7 6.83 -1.44 -12.36
C GLU A 7 5.72 -0.66 -13.08
N ASN A 8 4.83 -1.34 -13.82
CA ASN A 8 3.66 -0.67 -14.40
C ASN A 8 2.72 -0.18 -13.30
N LYS A 9 2.56 -0.99 -12.23
CA LYS A 9 1.75 -0.61 -11.08
C LYS A 9 2.36 0.56 -10.31
N ARG A 10 3.69 0.60 -10.12
CA ARG A 10 4.38 1.74 -9.48
C ARG A 10 4.13 3.03 -10.26
N ARG A 11 4.38 3.03 -11.57
CA ARG A 11 4.12 4.19 -12.44
C ARG A 11 2.66 4.62 -12.38
N GLY A 12 1.74 3.67 -12.53
CA GLY A 12 0.31 3.95 -12.42
C GLY A 12 -0.12 4.47 -11.04
N ASN A 13 0.57 4.11 -9.96
CA ASN A 13 0.30 4.66 -8.63
C ASN A 13 0.77 6.11 -8.50
N VAL A 14 1.93 6.44 -9.07
CA VAL A 14 2.42 7.82 -9.16
C VAL A 14 1.44 8.67 -9.98
N ASP A 15 0.98 8.18 -11.13
CA ASP A 15 0.05 8.93 -11.98
C ASP A 15 -1.32 9.13 -11.32
N LYS A 16 -1.84 8.12 -10.62
CA LYS A 16 -3.18 8.17 -10.00
C LYS A 16 -3.21 8.89 -8.65
N HIS A 17 -2.14 8.78 -7.88
CA HIS A 17 -2.13 9.15 -6.47
C HIS A 17 -0.97 10.09 -6.09
N GLY A 18 -0.03 10.35 -7.00
CA GLY A 18 1.11 11.24 -6.75
C GLY A 18 2.19 10.66 -5.83
N VAL A 19 2.10 9.37 -5.48
CA VAL A 19 2.99 8.73 -4.50
C VAL A 19 3.73 7.56 -5.16
N ASP A 20 5.05 7.55 -5.00
CA ASP A 20 5.92 6.46 -5.45
C ASP A 20 6.05 5.37 -4.36
N PHE A 21 6.04 4.10 -4.76
CA PHE A 21 6.28 2.99 -3.83
C PHE A 21 7.69 3.02 -3.23
N SER A 22 8.66 3.64 -3.90
CA SER A 22 10.01 3.83 -3.35
C SER A 22 10.04 4.63 -2.04
N ALA A 23 8.99 5.40 -1.72
CA ALA A 23 8.86 6.10 -0.44
C ALA A 23 8.88 5.15 0.78
N VAL A 24 8.58 3.86 0.57
CA VAL A 24 8.57 2.83 1.62
C VAL A 24 9.90 2.67 2.36
N TYR A 25 11.03 3.02 1.72
CA TYR A 25 12.35 2.92 2.35
C TYR A 25 12.56 3.94 3.48
N GLY A 26 11.82 5.05 3.47
CA GLY A 26 11.82 6.05 4.54
C GLY A 26 10.56 6.05 5.39
N PHE A 27 9.67 5.08 5.19
CA PHE A 27 8.39 5.02 5.90
C PHE A 27 8.56 4.42 7.29
N ASP A 28 8.01 5.11 8.30
CA ASP A 28 7.97 4.62 9.68
C ASP A 28 6.85 3.59 9.84
N TRP A 29 7.23 2.32 9.85
CA TRP A 29 6.31 1.21 10.06
C TRP A 29 5.94 1.01 11.53
N GLU A 30 6.75 1.47 12.48
CA GLU A 30 6.48 1.26 13.91
C GLU A 30 5.29 2.10 14.38
N SER A 31 5.15 3.32 13.84
CA SER A 31 4.03 4.20 14.12
C SER A 31 2.85 4.06 13.15
N ALA A 32 2.92 3.14 12.19
CA ALA A 32 1.92 3.05 11.13
C ALA A 32 0.58 2.50 11.63
N LEU A 33 -0.53 3.15 11.23
CA LEU A 33 -1.87 2.58 11.41
C LEU A 33 -2.12 1.49 10.36
N VAL A 34 -2.21 0.24 10.78
CA VAL A 34 -2.41 -0.91 9.91
C VAL A 34 -3.82 -1.48 10.09
N VAL A 35 -4.59 -1.51 9.00
CA VAL A 35 -5.96 -2.05 8.99
C VAL A 35 -6.08 -3.14 7.92
N VAL A 36 -6.79 -4.22 8.26
CA VAL A 36 -7.11 -5.28 7.29
C VAL A 36 -8.16 -4.76 6.30
N ASP A 37 -7.84 -4.81 5.01
CA ASP A 37 -8.77 -4.50 3.93
C ASP A 37 -9.78 -5.64 3.77
N LYS A 38 -11.03 -5.37 4.14
CA LYS A 38 -12.16 -6.32 4.06
C LYS A 38 -13.10 -6.02 2.89
N ARG A 39 -12.77 -5.09 2.00
CA ARG A 39 -13.67 -4.65 0.92
C ARG A 39 -13.99 -5.75 -0.09
N ARG A 40 -13.06 -6.70 -0.28
CA ARG A 40 -13.23 -7.85 -1.19
C ARG A 40 -12.51 -9.08 -0.63
N ALA A 41 -12.97 -10.26 -0.99
CA ALA A 41 -12.25 -11.52 -0.74
C ALA A 41 -11.13 -11.69 -1.79
N TYR A 42 -9.95 -11.14 -1.53
CA TYR A 42 -8.81 -11.18 -2.45
C TYR A 42 -8.09 -12.54 -2.51
N GLY A 43 -8.51 -13.53 -1.72
CA GLY A 43 -7.83 -14.83 -1.58
C GLY A 43 -6.60 -14.78 -0.66
N GLU A 44 -6.25 -13.60 -0.15
CA GLU A 44 -5.15 -13.36 0.77
C GLU A 44 -5.49 -12.17 1.69
N LYS A 45 -4.79 -12.04 2.82
CA LYS A 45 -4.93 -10.86 3.68
C LYS A 45 -4.28 -9.67 2.99
N ARG A 46 -5.06 -8.60 2.81
CA ARG A 46 -4.57 -7.31 2.35
C ARG A 46 -4.68 -6.28 3.46
N TYR A 47 -3.73 -5.36 3.50
CA TYR A 47 -3.73 -4.24 4.42
C TYR A 47 -3.89 -2.95 3.62
N GLY A 48 -4.69 -2.03 4.15
CA GLY A 48 -5.02 -0.78 3.47
C GLY A 48 -5.47 0.27 4.48
N GLN A 49 -5.90 1.41 3.97
CA GLN A 49 -6.45 2.45 4.82
C GLN A 49 -7.84 2.01 5.31
N CYS A 50 -8.15 2.29 6.59
CA CYS A 50 -9.54 2.30 7.06
C CYS A 50 -10.27 3.37 6.24
N GLN A 51 -11.12 2.99 5.28
CA GLN A 51 -12.16 3.90 4.84
C GLN A 51 -13.19 3.88 5.96
N GLY A 52 -13.31 5.02 6.65
CA GLY A 52 -14.37 5.22 7.64
C GLY A 52 -15.74 4.96 7.01
N ASP A 53 -16.67 4.53 7.85
CA ASP A 53 -18.09 4.36 7.52
C ASP A 53 -18.70 5.66 6.94
#